data_AF-A0A1V6EQI9-F1
#
_entry.id   AF-A0A1V6EQI9-F1
#
_cell.length_a   1.000
_cell.length_b   1.000
_cell.length_c   1.000
_cell.angle_alpha   90.00
_cell.angle_beta   90.00
_cell.angle_gamma   90.00
#
_symmetry.space_group_name_H-M   'P 1'
#
loop_
_entity.id
_entity.type
_entity.pdbx_description
1 polymer ?
#
loop_
_entity_poly.entity_id
_entity_poly.type
_entity_poly.pdbx_seq_one_letter_code
_entity_poly.pdbx_strand_id
1 'polypeptide(L)'
;MAHVCSSRHTIAGLSASVFGLIYAGYLPVYFVALHTVNKSGPALVTILLVVIAVSDTGAYAVGRRFGRHKLAPKVSPNKTVEGAIAAVVCAAMAGLVLFALKTILHWDSFPAWSPAAYVLAAILLSVIGQVGDLTESLLKRDAGVKDSGSLFPGHGGVLDRCDAFLFGGPVLHYFCGLYASIW
;
A
#
# COMPACT_ATOMS: atom_id res chain seq x y z
N MET A 1 -8.45 -28.54 -26.65
CA MET A 1 -7.99 -29.29 -25.45
C MET A 1 -6.53 -29.74 -25.51
N ALA A 2 -5.89 -29.87 -26.68
CA ALA A 2 -4.48 -30.30 -26.79
C ALA A 2 -3.41 -29.26 -26.37
N HIS A 3 -3.77 -27.97 -26.23
CA HIS A 3 -2.84 -26.91 -25.79
C HIS A 3 -2.65 -26.83 -24.26
N VAL A 4 -3.42 -27.59 -23.48
CA VAL A 4 -3.44 -27.49 -22.00
C VAL A 4 -2.30 -28.30 -21.34
N CYS A 5 -1.61 -29.17 -22.08
CA CYS A 5 -0.55 -30.04 -21.56
C CYS A 5 0.78 -29.91 -22.35
N SER A 6 1.24 -28.68 -22.56
CA SER A 6 2.67 -28.46 -22.81
C SER A 6 3.40 -28.48 -21.46
N SER A 7 4.19 -29.52 -21.19
CA SER A 7 4.92 -29.66 -19.91
C SER A 7 5.97 -28.58 -19.67
N ARG A 8 6.26 -27.74 -20.67
CA ARG A 8 7.38 -26.78 -20.61
C ARG A 8 7.11 -25.50 -19.80
N HIS A 9 5.88 -25.25 -19.37
CA HIS A 9 5.56 -24.07 -18.54
C HIS A 9 4.52 -24.33 -17.44
N THR A 10 4.23 -25.60 -17.12
CA THR A 10 3.17 -25.95 -16.14
C THR A 10 3.42 -25.35 -14.77
N ILE A 11 4.67 -25.41 -14.27
CA ILE A 11 5.03 -24.82 -12.97
C ILE A 11 4.86 -23.29 -13.02
N ALA A 12 5.43 -22.62 -14.01
CA ALA A 12 5.35 -21.16 -14.14
C ALA A 12 3.89 -20.66 -14.27
N GLY A 13 3.06 -21.34 -15.06
CA GLY A 13 1.64 -21.00 -15.20
C GLY A 13 0.83 -21.21 -13.92
N LEU A 14 1.08 -22.30 -13.19
CA LEU A 14 0.47 -22.54 -11.89
C LEU A 14 0.92 -21.50 -10.86
N SER A 15 2.23 -21.22 -10.78
CA SER A 15 2.79 -20.20 -9.89
C SER A 15 2.20 -18.82 -10.17
N ALA A 16 2.10 -18.41 -11.44
CA ALA A 16 1.50 -17.13 -11.82
C ALA A 16 0.01 -17.07 -11.46
N SER A 17 -0.73 -18.19 -11.62
CA SER A 17 -2.16 -18.26 -11.31
C SER A 17 -2.41 -18.20 -9.79
N VAL A 18 -1.63 -18.95 -9.00
CA VAL A 18 -1.69 -18.91 -7.53
C VAL A 18 -1.28 -17.54 -7.01
N PHE A 19 -0.22 -16.97 -7.57
CA PHE A 19 0.22 -15.62 -7.24
C PHE A 19 -0.87 -14.59 -7.55
N GLY A 20 -1.47 -14.63 -8.74
CA GLY A 20 -2.55 -13.73 -9.14
C GLY A 20 -3.78 -13.86 -8.22
N LEU A 21 -4.15 -15.09 -7.83
CA LEU A 21 -5.22 -15.32 -6.88
C LEU A 21 -4.95 -14.69 -5.51
N ILE A 22 -3.72 -14.82 -5.00
CA ILE A 22 -3.35 -14.23 -3.71
C ILE A 22 -3.27 -12.70 -3.84
N TYR A 23 -2.52 -12.21 -4.83
CA TYR A 23 -2.17 -10.80 -5.00
C TYR A 23 -3.38 -9.94 -5.38
N ALA A 24 -4.14 -10.34 -6.41
CA ALA A 24 -5.27 -9.58 -6.91
C ALA A 24 -6.62 -10.06 -6.36
N GLY A 25 -6.71 -11.29 -5.84
CA GLY A 25 -7.94 -11.85 -5.29
C GLY A 25 -8.04 -11.75 -3.77
N TYR A 26 -7.04 -12.25 -3.04
CA TYR A 26 -7.09 -12.35 -1.57
C TYR A 26 -6.71 -11.05 -0.86
N LEU A 27 -5.65 -10.36 -1.28
CA LEU A 27 -5.22 -9.12 -0.62
C LEU A 27 -6.31 -8.02 -0.54
N PRO A 28 -7.12 -7.76 -1.59
CA PRO A 28 -8.22 -6.79 -1.50
C PRO A 28 -9.29 -7.14 -0.47
N VAL A 29 -9.43 -8.41 -0.06
CA VAL A 29 -10.41 -8.84 0.96
C VAL A 29 -10.18 -8.07 2.27
N TYR A 30 -8.95 -7.64 2.54
CA TYR A 30 -8.64 -6.86 3.74
C TYR A 30 -9.26 -5.46 3.76
N PHE A 31 -9.72 -4.91 2.63
CA PHE A 31 -10.57 -3.71 2.66
C PHE A 31 -11.91 -3.99 3.32
N VAL A 32 -12.54 -5.12 2.97
CA VAL A 32 -13.78 -5.56 3.60
C VAL A 32 -13.52 -5.92 5.05
N ALA A 33 -12.44 -6.66 5.33
CA ALA A 33 -12.07 -7.04 6.69
C ALA A 33 -11.79 -5.83 7.58
N LEU A 34 -11.15 -4.76 7.06
CA LEU A 34 -10.98 -3.50 7.79
C LEU A 34 -12.32 -2.81 8.03
N HIS A 35 -13.19 -2.75 7.03
CA HIS A 35 -14.50 -2.11 7.16
C HIS A 35 -15.40 -2.80 8.20
N THR A 36 -15.19 -4.09 8.47
CA THR A 36 -15.94 -4.84 9.48
C THR A 36 -15.30 -4.81 10.87
N VAL A 37 -14.15 -4.15 11.05
CA VAL A 37 -13.52 -3.98 12.38
C VAL A 37 -14.31 -2.97 13.21
N ASN A 38 -15.15 -3.49 14.10
CA ASN A 38 -15.88 -2.74 15.13
C ASN A 38 -16.59 -1.50 14.55
N LYS A 39 -16.81 -0.47 15.38
CA LYS A 39 -17.37 0.82 14.96
C LYS A 39 -16.40 1.67 14.13
N SER A 40 -15.11 1.29 14.10
CA SER A 40 -14.05 2.08 13.47
C SER A 40 -13.73 1.71 12.03
N GLY A 41 -14.43 0.73 11.45
CA GLY A 41 -14.13 0.23 10.11
C GLY A 41 -14.00 1.31 9.02
N PRO A 42 -14.99 2.21 8.85
CA PRO A 42 -14.87 3.31 7.88
C PRO A 42 -13.69 4.26 8.17
N ALA A 43 -13.39 4.51 9.45
CA ALA A 43 -12.27 5.34 9.85
C ALA A 43 -10.92 4.67 9.56
N LEU A 44 -10.82 3.34 9.72
CA LEU A 44 -9.62 2.57 9.38
C LEU A 44 -9.32 2.61 7.88
N VAL A 45 -10.34 2.43 7.04
CA VAL A 45 -10.20 2.60 5.59
C VAL A 45 -9.78 4.03 5.25
N THR A 46 -10.33 5.03 5.95
CA THR A 46 -9.93 6.43 5.78
C THR A 46 -8.45 6.65 6.14
N ILE A 47 -7.99 6.11 7.27
CA ILE A 47 -6.58 6.16 7.69
C ILE A 47 -5.69 5.53 6.61
N LEU A 48 -6.05 4.34 6.12
CA LEU A 48 -5.32 3.64 5.06
C LEU A 48 -5.14 4.53 3.82
N LEU A 49 -6.26 5.07 3.30
CA LEU A 49 -6.27 5.89 2.08
C LEU A 49 -5.49 7.20 2.25
N VAL A 50 -5.74 7.92 3.34
CA VAL A 50 -5.11 9.23 3.60
C VAL A 50 -3.61 9.07 3.82
N VAL A 51 -3.19 8.11 4.64
CA VAL A 51 -1.76 7.92 4.93
C VAL A 51 -0.99 7.55 3.67
N ILE A 52 -1.50 6.61 2.87
CA ILE A 52 -0.83 6.21 1.62
C ILE A 52 -0.78 7.38 0.64
N ALA A 53 -1.89 8.11 0.45
CA ALA A 53 -1.92 9.27 -0.44
C ALA A 53 -0.94 10.37 -0.02
N VAL A 54 -0.87 10.70 1.28
CA VAL A 54 0.07 11.70 1.80
C VAL A 54 1.51 11.22 1.71
N SER A 55 1.76 9.94 1.99
CA SER A 55 3.07 9.29 1.83
C SER A 55 3.57 9.41 0.39
N ASP A 56 2.76 9.04 -0.60
CA ASP A 56 3.13 9.09 -2.02
C ASP A 56 3.33 10.53 -2.51
N THR A 57 2.48 11.46 -2.05
CA THR A 57 2.63 12.88 -2.37
C THR A 57 3.93 13.44 -1.81
N GLY A 58 4.27 13.11 -0.56
CA GLY A 58 5.53 13.48 0.08
C GLY A 58 6.74 12.90 -0.65
N ALA A 59 6.67 11.62 -0.99
CA ALA A 59 7.71 10.93 -1.75
C ALA A 59 7.95 11.58 -3.11
N TYR A 60 6.87 11.90 -3.82
CA TYR A 60 6.92 12.55 -5.13
C TYR A 60 7.48 13.97 -5.04
N ALA A 61 6.96 14.80 -4.13
CA ALA A 61 7.35 16.20 -3.99
C ALA A 61 8.83 16.34 -3.61
N VAL A 62 9.29 15.58 -2.60
CA VAL A 62 10.69 15.63 -2.16
C VAL A 62 11.58 14.87 -3.12
N GLY A 63 11.17 13.70 -3.59
CA GLY A 63 11.96 12.88 -4.50
C GLY A 63 12.22 13.58 -5.83
N ARG A 64 11.25 14.33 -6.37
CA ARG A 64 11.43 15.11 -7.60
C ARG A 64 12.33 16.33 -7.42
N ARG A 65 12.27 17.01 -6.26
CA ARG A 65 13.00 18.27 -6.03
C ARG A 65 14.40 18.08 -5.45
N PHE A 66 14.58 17.08 -4.60
CA PHE A 66 15.79 16.87 -3.81
C PHE A 66 16.39 15.46 -3.98
N GLY A 67 15.77 14.59 -4.78
CA GLY A 67 16.25 13.23 -4.98
C GLY A 67 17.61 13.17 -5.66
N ARG A 68 18.60 12.60 -4.97
CA ARG A 68 19.96 12.41 -5.47
C ARG A 68 20.29 10.93 -5.58
N HIS A 69 19.88 10.15 -4.59
CA HIS A 69 20.20 8.72 -4.52
C HIS A 69 19.03 7.89 -5.02
N LYS A 70 19.25 7.08 -6.06
CA LYS A 70 18.23 6.19 -6.60
C LYS A 70 17.99 5.01 -5.65
N LEU A 71 16.72 4.71 -5.37
CA LEU A 71 16.35 3.61 -4.47
C LEU A 71 16.45 2.26 -5.17
N ALA A 72 15.87 2.13 -6.37
CA ALA A 72 15.83 0.88 -7.12
C ALA A 72 16.00 1.13 -8.63
N PRO A 73 17.23 1.45 -9.10
CA PRO A 73 17.46 1.94 -10.47
C PRO A 73 16.96 1.01 -11.58
N LYS A 74 17.08 -0.32 -11.38
CA LYS A 74 16.70 -1.34 -12.36
C LYS A 74 15.18 -1.58 -12.42
N VAL A 75 14.46 -1.24 -11.35
CA VAL A 75 13.05 -1.58 -11.16
C VAL A 75 12.18 -0.35 -11.37
N SER A 76 12.53 0.73 -10.67
CA SER A 76 11.84 2.02 -10.67
C SER A 76 12.88 3.16 -10.69
N PRO A 77 13.30 3.62 -11.89
CA PRO A 77 14.38 4.60 -12.04
C PRO A 77 14.04 5.99 -11.46
N ASN A 78 12.76 6.25 -11.15
CA ASN A 78 12.30 7.51 -10.61
C ASN A 78 12.26 7.55 -9.07
N LYS A 79 12.31 6.40 -8.39
CA LYS A 79 12.26 6.36 -6.91
C LYS A 79 13.64 6.71 -6.34
N THR A 80 13.64 7.55 -5.31
CA THR A 80 14.85 8.03 -4.63
C THR A 80 14.80 7.74 -3.14
N VAL A 81 15.96 7.60 -2.50
CA VAL A 81 16.08 7.36 -1.07
C VAL A 81 15.53 8.56 -0.29
N GLU A 82 15.80 9.78 -0.75
CA GLU A 82 15.26 11.00 -0.13
C GLU A 82 13.73 11.05 -0.22
N GLY A 83 13.17 10.61 -1.37
CA GLY A 83 11.73 10.46 -1.53
C GLY A 83 11.15 9.41 -0.57
N ALA A 84 11.81 8.26 -0.41
CA ALA A 84 11.38 7.21 0.52
C ALA A 84 11.37 7.68 1.98
N ILE A 85 12.42 8.40 2.41
CA ILE A 85 12.49 8.98 3.76
C ILE A 85 11.38 10.03 3.94
N ALA A 86 11.18 10.91 2.94
CA ALA A 86 10.12 11.89 2.99
C ALA A 86 8.73 11.25 3.07
N ALA A 87 8.51 10.14 2.36
CA ALA A 87 7.26 9.37 2.42
C ALA A 87 6.94 8.97 3.88
N VAL A 88 7.92 8.41 4.58
CA VAL A 88 7.78 7.95 5.97
C VAL A 88 7.53 9.13 6.91
N VAL A 89 8.27 10.24 6.75
CA VAL A 89 8.08 11.45 7.56
C VAL A 89 6.69 12.05 7.33
N CYS A 90 6.25 12.17 6.07
CA CYS A 90 4.92 12.65 5.71
C CYS A 90 3.81 11.74 6.25
N ALA A 91 4.00 10.42 6.22
CA ALA A 91 3.05 9.48 6.79
C ALA A 91 2.97 9.61 8.32
N ALA A 92 4.10 9.71 9.02
CA ALA A 92 4.12 9.94 10.46
C ALA A 92 3.38 11.24 10.85
N MET A 93 3.61 12.32 10.10
CA MET A 93 2.87 13.58 10.27
C MET A 93 1.37 13.40 9.99
N ALA A 94 0.99 12.67 8.94
CA ALA A 94 -0.41 12.38 8.63
C ALA A 94 -1.09 11.62 9.77
N GLY A 95 -0.42 10.62 10.36
CA GLY A 95 -0.93 9.90 11.53
C GLY A 95 -1.18 10.82 12.73
N LEU A 96 -0.23 11.72 13.03
CA LEU A 96 -0.37 12.71 14.11
C LEU A 96 -1.51 13.71 13.84
N VAL A 97 -1.63 14.19 12.60
CA VAL A 97 -2.72 15.08 12.19
C VAL A 97 -4.08 14.38 12.31
N LEU A 98 -4.19 13.12 11.89
CA LEU A 98 -5.42 12.34 12.03
C LEU A 98 -5.80 12.15 13.51
N PHE A 99 -4.83 11.89 14.38
CA PHE A 99 -5.06 11.83 15.84
C PHE A 99 -5.54 13.19 16.40
N ALA A 100 -4.90 14.28 16.00
CA ALA A 100 -5.28 15.63 16.43
C ALA A 100 -6.69 15.99 15.95
N LEU A 101 -7.02 15.73 14.68
CA LEU A 101 -8.35 15.96 14.10
C LEU A 101 -9.42 15.12 14.80
N LYS A 102 -9.16 13.84 15.06
CA LYS A 102 -10.05 12.99 15.86
C LYS A 102 -10.37 13.64 17.20
N THR A 103 -9.34 14.14 17.88
CA THR A 103 -9.46 14.69 19.24
C THR A 103 -10.20 16.02 19.25
N ILE A 104 -9.91 16.92 18.30
CA ILE A 104 -10.53 18.24 18.18
C ILE A 104 -12.00 18.14 17.74
N LEU A 105 -12.30 17.24 16.81
CA LEU A 105 -13.64 17.09 16.23
C LEU A 105 -14.50 16.07 16.97
N HIS A 106 -13.98 15.47 18.05
CA HIS A 106 -14.65 14.43 18.83
C HIS A 106 -15.19 13.27 17.97
N TRP A 107 -14.37 12.80 17.01
CA TRP A 107 -14.76 11.69 16.15
C TRP A 107 -14.60 10.34 16.86
N ASP A 108 -15.65 9.92 17.55
CA ASP A 108 -15.68 8.63 18.26
C ASP A 108 -15.61 7.41 17.33
N SER A 109 -15.91 7.59 16.05
CA SER A 109 -15.76 6.54 15.04
C SER A 109 -14.29 6.20 14.79
N PHE A 110 -13.34 7.10 15.05
CA PHE A 110 -11.91 6.79 14.86
C PHE A 110 -11.37 5.91 16.00
N PRO A 111 -10.41 4.99 15.70
CA PRO A 111 -9.85 4.09 16.71
C PRO A 111 -9.34 4.84 17.96
N ALA A 112 -9.66 4.34 19.15
CA ALA A 112 -9.19 4.89 20.42
C ALA A 112 -7.72 4.53 20.72
N TRP A 113 -6.85 4.69 19.73
CA TRP A 113 -5.42 4.42 19.87
C TRP A 113 -4.68 5.61 20.48
N SER A 114 -3.54 5.33 21.10
CA SER A 114 -2.60 6.38 21.53
C SER A 114 -2.03 7.15 20.33
N PRO A 115 -1.54 8.39 20.52
CA PRO A 115 -0.88 9.14 19.44
C PRO A 115 0.29 8.37 18.82
N ALA A 116 1.06 7.66 19.66
CA ALA A 116 2.18 6.83 19.22
C ALA A 116 1.73 5.69 18.30
N ALA A 117 0.58 5.07 18.58
CA ALA A 117 0.02 4.02 17.75
C ALA A 117 -0.49 4.54 16.39
N TYR A 118 -1.05 5.75 16.33
CA TYR A 118 -1.38 6.40 15.05
C TYR A 118 -0.14 6.64 14.18
N VAL A 119 0.95 7.15 14.79
CA VAL A 119 2.22 7.37 14.09
C VAL A 119 2.83 6.05 13.62
N LEU A 120 2.85 5.03 14.49
CA LEU A 120 3.38 3.71 14.16
C LEU A 120 2.61 3.04 13.02
N ALA A 121 1.27 3.05 13.08
CA ALA A 121 0.42 2.54 12.01
C ALA A 121 0.71 3.26 10.68
N ALA A 122 0.87 4.59 10.72
CA ALA A 122 1.13 5.36 9.52
C ALA A 122 2.52 5.08 8.91
N ILE A 123 3.55 4.92 9.73
CA ILE A 123 4.89 4.52 9.29
C ILE A 123 4.84 3.13 8.65
N LEU A 124 4.18 2.16 9.29
CA LEU A 124 4.03 0.80 8.75
C LEU A 124 3.33 0.82 7.39
N LEU A 125 2.26 1.61 7.25
CA LEU A 125 1.55 1.80 5.99
C LEU A 125 2.43 2.43 4.90
N SER A 126 3.24 3.43 5.23
CA SER A 126 4.17 4.03 4.26
C SER A 126 5.23 3.05 3.79
N VAL A 127 5.83 2.30 4.71
CA VAL A 127 6.87 1.32 4.38
C VAL A 127 6.28 0.20 3.52
N ILE A 128 5.15 -0.36 3.91
CA ILE A 128 4.54 -1.45 3.15
C ILE A 128 3.97 -0.97 1.81
N GLY A 129 3.45 0.26 1.74
CA GLY A 129 3.01 0.86 0.48
C GLY A 129 4.15 1.00 -0.53
N GLN A 130 5.33 1.43 -0.06
CA GLN A 130 6.54 1.47 -0.90
C GLN A 130 6.99 0.07 -1.36
N VAL A 131 6.88 -0.94 -0.49
CA VAL A 131 7.13 -2.34 -0.87
C VAL A 131 6.14 -2.82 -1.92
N GLY A 132 4.86 -2.45 -1.81
CA GLY A 132 3.82 -2.75 -2.79
C GLY A 132 4.13 -2.16 -4.16
N ASP A 133 4.44 -0.87 -4.22
CA ASP A 133 4.79 -0.16 -5.46
C ASP A 133 6.06 -0.72 -6.13
N LEU A 134 7.06 -1.12 -5.34
CA LEU A 134 8.26 -1.79 -5.86
C LEU A 134 7.96 -3.20 -6.34
N THR A 135 7.09 -3.94 -5.65
CA THR A 135 6.66 -5.29 -6.05
C THR A 135 5.91 -5.22 -7.37
N GLU A 136 4.97 -4.30 -7.52
CA GLU A 136 4.25 -4.10 -8.77
C GLU A 136 5.20 -3.67 -9.90
N SER A 137 6.13 -2.76 -9.60
CA SER A 137 7.18 -2.37 -10.55
C SER A 137 8.02 -3.56 -11.00
N LEU A 138 8.40 -4.48 -10.11
CA LEU A 138 9.12 -5.72 -10.45
C LEU A 138 8.31 -6.61 -11.40
N LEU A 139 7.02 -6.83 -11.09
CA LEU A 139 6.14 -7.64 -11.93
C LEU A 139 6.01 -7.07 -13.35
N LYS A 140 5.88 -5.73 -13.47
CA LYS A 140 5.82 -5.06 -14.77
C LYS A 140 7.11 -5.26 -15.58
N ARG A 141 8.29 -5.18 -14.95
CA ARG A 141 9.58 -5.41 -15.62
C ARG A 141 9.74 -6.86 -16.07
N ASP A 142 9.33 -7.82 -15.25
CA ASP A 142 9.37 -9.24 -15.61
C ASP A 142 8.44 -9.55 -16.80
N ALA A 143 7.26 -8.94 -16.82
CA ALA A 143 6.32 -9.05 -17.93
C ALA A 143 6.71 -8.21 -19.18
N GLY A 144 7.82 -7.46 -19.15
CA GLY A 144 8.27 -6.63 -20.26
C GLY A 144 7.38 -5.42 -20.54
N VAL A 145 6.50 -5.04 -19.61
CA VAL A 145 5.57 -3.91 -19.75
C VAL A 145 5.93 -2.77 -18.79
N LYS A 146 5.42 -1.58 -19.06
CA LYS A 146 5.61 -0.41 -18.19
C LYS A 146 4.42 -0.17 -17.27
N ASP A 147 3.21 -0.33 -17.81
CA ASP A 147 1.93 -0.09 -17.13
C ASP A 147 1.17 -1.42 -17.05
N SER A 148 0.42 -1.65 -15.96
CA SER A 148 -0.29 -2.92 -15.74
C SER A 148 -1.51 -3.12 -16.66
N GLY A 149 -1.94 -2.05 -17.34
CA GLY A 149 -3.05 -2.07 -18.29
C GLY A 149 -3.36 -0.66 -18.79
N SER A 150 -4.49 -0.53 -19.50
CA SER A 150 -4.92 0.73 -20.12
C SER A 150 -6.33 1.15 -19.68
N LEU A 151 -6.83 0.62 -18.56
CA LEU A 151 -8.22 0.86 -18.13
C LEU A 151 -8.46 2.34 -17.84
N PHE A 152 -7.47 3.06 -17.30
CA PHE A 152 -7.55 4.50 -17.09
C PHE A 152 -6.76 5.24 -18.16
N PRO A 153 -7.43 5.92 -19.11
CA PRO A 153 -6.76 6.65 -20.18
C PRO A 153 -5.70 7.63 -19.61
N GLY A 154 -4.45 7.43 -20.01
CA GLY A 154 -3.31 8.26 -19.56
C GLY A 154 -2.80 8.00 -18.14
N HIS A 155 -3.39 7.06 -17.38
CA HIS A 155 -3.06 6.82 -15.96
C HIS A 155 -2.63 5.39 -15.64
N GLY A 156 -2.61 4.49 -16.63
CA GLY A 156 -2.19 3.09 -16.49
C GLY A 156 -3.35 2.15 -16.18
N GLY A 157 -3.03 1.03 -15.54
CA GLY A 157 -4.00 0.01 -15.14
C GLY A 157 -4.53 0.23 -13.73
N VAL A 158 -5.48 -0.62 -13.33
CA VAL A 158 -6.04 -0.62 -11.96
C VAL A 158 -4.97 -0.98 -10.94
N LEU A 159 -4.08 -1.90 -11.30
CA LEU A 159 -3.05 -2.40 -10.39
C LEU A 159 -2.05 -1.29 -10.00
N ASP A 160 -1.75 -0.38 -10.94
CA ASP A 160 -0.88 0.80 -10.71
C ASP A 160 -1.47 1.80 -9.69
N ARG A 161 -2.73 1.59 -9.30
CA ARG A 161 -3.44 2.43 -8.32
C ARG A 161 -3.75 1.70 -7.03
N CYS A 162 -3.69 0.37 -7.06
CA CYS A 162 -4.09 -0.46 -5.94
C CYS A 162 -2.91 -1.10 -5.20
N ASP A 163 -1.75 -1.20 -5.84
CA ASP A 163 -0.52 -1.84 -5.34
C ASP A 163 -0.17 -1.52 -3.87
N ALA A 164 -0.14 -0.25 -3.48
CA ALA A 164 0.16 0.16 -2.11
C ALA A 164 -0.94 -0.29 -1.11
N PHE A 165 -2.20 -0.28 -1.56
CA PHE A 165 -3.32 -0.67 -0.71
C PHE A 165 -3.43 -2.17 -0.51
N LEU A 166 -3.02 -2.97 -1.50
CA LEU A 166 -3.06 -4.44 -1.43
C LEU A 166 -2.27 -4.96 -0.23
N PHE A 167 -1.11 -4.36 0.05
CA PHE A 167 -0.34 -4.71 1.24
C PHE A 167 -0.70 -3.86 2.47
N GLY A 168 -1.15 -2.62 2.28
CA GLY A 168 -1.55 -1.76 3.39
C GLY A 168 -2.75 -2.31 4.18
N GLY A 169 -3.75 -2.89 3.48
CA GLY A 169 -4.94 -3.49 4.08
C GLY A 169 -4.62 -4.54 5.17
N PRO A 170 -3.91 -5.64 4.85
CA PRO A 170 -3.57 -6.67 5.83
C PRO A 170 -2.70 -6.13 6.97
N VAL A 171 -1.70 -5.29 6.67
CA VAL A 171 -0.82 -4.72 7.71
C VAL A 171 -1.64 -3.93 8.73
N LEU A 172 -2.55 -3.06 8.26
CA LEU A 172 -3.40 -2.29 9.17
C LEU A 172 -4.36 -3.20 9.93
N HIS A 173 -4.94 -4.22 9.29
CA HIS A 173 -5.87 -5.14 9.94
C HIS A 173 -5.20 -5.91 11.09
N TYR A 174 -4.03 -6.49 10.85
CA TYR A 174 -3.27 -7.19 11.89
C TYR A 174 -2.75 -6.24 12.96
N PHE A 175 -2.37 -5.01 12.59
CA PHE A 175 -2.03 -3.97 13.58
C PHE A 175 -3.21 -3.69 14.52
N CYS A 176 -4.43 -3.57 13.99
CA CYS A 176 -5.64 -3.38 14.81
C CYS A 176 -5.83 -4.53 15.80
N GLY A 177 -5.70 -5.77 15.32
CA GLY A 177 -5.87 -6.97 16.15
C GLY A 177 -4.81 -7.09 17.24
N LEU A 178 -3.54 -6.79 16.92
CA LEU A 178 -2.44 -6.80 17.88
C LEU A 178 -2.57 -5.67 18.91
N TYR A 179 -2.98 -4.48 18.49
CA TYR A 179 -3.17 -3.38 19.42
C TYR A 179 -4.28 -3.70 20.43
N ALA A 180 -5.39 -4.25 19.94
CA ALA A 180 -6.54 -4.64 20.77
C ALA A 180 -6.28 -5.84 21.70
N SER A 181 -5.21 -6.61 21.49
CA SER A 181 -4.84 -7.72 22.39
C SER A 181 -3.87 -7.29 23.49
N ILE A 182 -3.14 -6.19 23.29
CA ILE A 182 -2.16 -5.66 24.25
C ILE A 182 -2.80 -4.65 25.21
N TRP A 183 -3.80 -3.91 24.75
CA TRP A 183 -4.46 -2.81 25.47
C TRP A 183 -5.96 -3.04 25.57
#